data_AF-A0A2J6XH65-F1
#
_entry.id   AF-A0A2J6XH65-F1
#
_cell.length_a   1.000
_cell.length_b   1.000
_cell.length_c   1.000
_cell.angle_alpha   90.00
_cell.angle_beta   90.00
_cell.angle_gamma   90.00
#
_symmetry.space_group_name_H-M   'P 1'
#
loop_
_entity.id
_entity.type
_entity.pdbx_description
1 polymer ?
#
loop_
_entity_poly.entity_id
_entity_poly.type
_entity_poly.pdbx_seq_one_letter_code
_entity_poly.pdbx_strand_id
1 'polypeptide(L)'
;MSIIIIYHDTENYENYKELEEDIKNNLNNAILIPISEIDKIKLNHDDKVISLIPLRGGHNKSIEQISKKYNIILYKLPIELILKGIISNLRSNKCDELCIVYWKAKRLVNEQEEDLNYLIENIKNNLKISNVSLDCNKCYKCVIALTMLKGKLSENALKMKEKCNSFVIEDLYSISKSDIINWIKNVSRQQ
;
A
#
# COMPACT_ATOMS: atom_id res chain seq x y z
N MET A 1 -7.05 -23.52 9.18
CA MET A 1 -6.71 -22.09 9.26
C MET A 1 -5.74 -21.74 8.16
N SER A 2 -6.22 -20.98 7.17
CA SER A 2 -5.40 -20.36 6.13
C SER A 2 -5.23 -18.87 6.44
N ILE A 3 -4.17 -18.26 5.91
CA ILE A 3 -3.96 -16.81 5.99
C ILE A 3 -4.28 -16.23 4.62
N ILE A 4 -5.36 -15.48 4.51
CA ILE A 4 -5.78 -14.86 3.25
C ILE A 4 -5.25 -13.44 3.20
N ILE A 5 -4.34 -13.18 2.26
CA ILE A 5 -3.70 -11.88 2.09
C ILE A 5 -4.29 -11.22 0.85
N ILE A 6 -5.02 -10.13 1.05
CA ILE A 6 -5.69 -9.39 0.00
C ILE A 6 -4.84 -8.18 -0.41
N TYR A 7 -4.59 -8.02 -1.70
CA TYR A 7 -3.75 -6.96 -2.25
C TYR A 7 -4.42 -6.27 -3.46
N HIS A 8 -3.90 -5.12 -3.88
CA HIS A 8 -4.39 -4.45 -5.08
C HIS A 8 -4.01 -5.21 -6.34
N ASP A 9 -4.89 -5.20 -7.33
CA ASP A 9 -4.59 -5.76 -8.65
C ASP A 9 -3.32 -5.16 -9.25
N THR A 10 -2.54 -6.01 -9.92
CA THR A 10 -1.35 -5.62 -10.69
C THR A 10 -1.57 -5.98 -12.16
N GLU A 11 -0.93 -5.25 -13.07
CA GLU A 11 -1.14 -5.44 -14.51
C GLU A 11 -0.42 -6.68 -15.06
N ASN A 12 0.60 -7.21 -14.36
CA ASN A 12 1.35 -8.39 -14.78
C ASN A 12 1.89 -9.20 -13.58
N TYR A 13 2.29 -10.44 -13.83
CA TYR A 13 2.80 -11.37 -12.81
C TYR A 13 4.06 -10.86 -12.10
N GLU A 14 4.99 -10.28 -12.85
CA GLU A 14 6.28 -9.84 -12.31
C GLU A 14 6.14 -8.78 -11.21
N ASN A 15 5.10 -7.95 -11.27
CA ASN A 15 4.84 -6.91 -10.26
C ASN A 15 4.36 -7.46 -8.91
N TYR A 16 3.89 -8.71 -8.83
CA TYR A 16 3.50 -9.34 -7.56
C TYR A 16 4.37 -10.53 -7.16
N LYS A 17 5.23 -11.02 -8.08
CA LYS A 17 6.11 -12.17 -7.85
C LYS A 17 6.97 -12.02 -6.60
N GLU A 18 7.55 -10.84 -6.37
CA GLU A 18 8.36 -10.60 -5.17
C GLU A 18 7.54 -10.78 -3.89
N LEU A 19 6.33 -10.19 -3.83
CA LEU A 19 5.41 -10.40 -2.71
C LEU A 19 5.06 -11.88 -2.54
N GLU A 20 4.77 -12.59 -3.64
CA GLU A 20 4.46 -14.02 -3.60
C GLU A 20 5.60 -14.85 -3.01
N GLU A 21 6.82 -14.63 -3.48
CA GLU A 21 8.02 -15.31 -2.99
C GLU A 21 8.26 -15.02 -1.50
N ASP A 22 8.18 -13.75 -1.09
CA ASP A 22 8.38 -13.37 0.31
C ASP A 22 7.33 -13.98 1.23
N ILE A 23 6.07 -14.01 0.80
CA ILE A 23 4.99 -14.63 1.56
C ILE A 23 5.19 -16.15 1.62
N LYS A 24 5.49 -16.82 0.51
CA LYS A 24 5.76 -18.27 0.51
C LYS A 24 6.93 -18.64 1.42
N ASN A 25 8.00 -17.85 1.41
CA ASN A 25 9.19 -18.08 2.22
C ASN A 25 8.96 -17.86 3.72
N ASN A 26 7.93 -17.12 4.11
CA ASN A 26 7.66 -16.77 5.50
C ASN A 26 6.39 -17.42 6.08
N LEU A 27 5.44 -17.83 5.22
CA LEU A 27 4.09 -18.24 5.57
C LEU A 27 3.56 -19.30 4.59
N ASN A 28 3.92 -20.57 4.83
CA ASN A 28 3.59 -21.69 3.94
C ASN A 28 2.07 -21.90 3.68
N ASN A 29 1.20 -21.40 4.56
CA ASN A 29 -0.26 -21.55 4.46
C ASN A 29 -0.98 -20.25 4.03
N ALA A 30 -0.23 -19.27 3.54
CA ALA A 30 -0.81 -18.01 3.07
C ALA A 30 -1.30 -18.13 1.62
N ILE A 31 -2.49 -17.61 1.36
CA ILE A 31 -3.10 -17.52 0.03
C ILE A 31 -3.20 -16.04 -0.32
N LEU A 32 -2.61 -15.67 -1.44
CA LEU A 32 -2.68 -14.31 -1.99
C LEU A 32 -3.90 -14.19 -2.90
N ILE A 33 -4.72 -13.17 -2.67
CA ILE A 33 -5.94 -12.91 -3.45
C ILE A 33 -5.93 -11.44 -3.91
N PRO A 34 -6.00 -11.16 -5.22
CA PRO A 34 -6.19 -9.81 -5.70
C PRO A 34 -7.59 -9.29 -5.34
N ILE A 35 -7.72 -8.00 -5.04
CA ILE A 35 -8.98 -7.40 -4.60
C ILE A 35 -10.12 -7.57 -5.62
N SER A 36 -9.83 -7.63 -6.92
CA SER A 36 -10.85 -7.91 -7.95
C SER A 36 -11.50 -9.30 -7.84
N GLU A 37 -10.89 -10.24 -7.12
CA GLU A 37 -11.39 -11.60 -6.93
C GLU A 37 -12.06 -11.82 -5.57
N ILE A 38 -12.14 -10.78 -4.74
CA ILE A 38 -12.65 -10.90 -3.36
C ILE A 38 -14.06 -11.49 -3.27
N ASP A 39 -14.94 -11.21 -4.24
CA ASP A 39 -16.31 -11.71 -4.21
C ASP A 39 -16.42 -13.21 -4.55
N LYS A 40 -15.34 -13.81 -5.08
CA LYS A 40 -15.29 -15.23 -5.48
C LYS A 40 -14.76 -16.12 -4.36
N ILE A 41 -14.16 -15.55 -3.32
CA ILE A 41 -13.52 -16.33 -2.26
C ILE A 41 -14.57 -17.00 -1.37
N LYS A 42 -14.26 -18.22 -0.93
CA LYS A 42 -14.96 -18.89 0.15
C LYS A 42 -13.99 -19.01 1.32
N LEU A 43 -14.39 -18.48 2.46
CA LEU A 43 -13.59 -18.49 3.68
C LEU A 43 -14.21 -19.41 4.72
N ASN A 44 -13.36 -19.97 5.58
CA ASN A 44 -13.75 -20.70 6.77
C ASN A 44 -13.67 -19.79 7.99
N HIS A 45 -14.46 -20.09 9.02
CA HIS A 45 -14.52 -19.29 10.26
C HIS A 45 -13.18 -19.20 11.01
N ASP A 46 -12.25 -20.12 10.74
CA ASP A 46 -10.91 -20.19 11.32
C ASP A 46 -9.84 -19.55 10.41
N ASP A 47 -10.19 -19.03 9.23
CA ASP A 47 -9.26 -18.28 8.40
C ASP A 47 -9.00 -16.88 8.99
N LYS A 48 -7.88 -16.27 8.61
CA LYS A 48 -7.57 -14.87 8.92
C LYS A 48 -7.45 -14.06 7.63
N VAL A 49 -8.01 -12.85 7.62
CA VAL A 49 -7.89 -11.95 6.48
C VAL A 49 -6.93 -10.81 6.80
N ILE A 50 -5.95 -10.60 5.93
CA ILE A 50 -4.97 -9.52 6.00
C ILE A 50 -5.14 -8.64 4.76
N SER A 51 -5.43 -7.35 4.95
CA SER A 51 -5.53 -6.37 3.87
C SER A 51 -4.21 -5.62 3.72
N LEU A 52 -3.59 -5.71 2.54
CA LEU A 52 -2.44 -4.90 2.10
C LEU A 52 -2.88 -3.66 1.29
N ILE A 53 -4.15 -3.29 1.36
CA ILE A 53 -4.68 -2.08 0.72
C ILE A 53 -4.25 -0.87 1.58
N PRO A 54 -3.34 0.01 1.09
CA PRO A 54 -2.62 0.97 1.93
C PRO A 54 -3.48 2.10 2.51
N LEU A 55 -4.56 2.48 1.83
CA LEU A 55 -5.45 3.58 2.23
C LEU A 55 -6.89 3.07 2.35
N ARG A 56 -7.67 3.69 3.23
CA ARG A 56 -9.12 3.49 3.31
C ARG A 56 -9.80 3.90 1.99
N GLY A 57 -11.03 3.43 1.84
CA GLY A 57 -11.81 3.62 0.62
C GLY A 57 -12.66 2.39 0.30
N GLY A 58 -13.24 2.38 -0.91
CA GLY A 58 -14.16 1.33 -1.35
C GLY A 58 -13.62 -0.10 -1.25
N HIS A 59 -12.36 -0.35 -1.62
CA HIS A 59 -11.75 -1.68 -1.55
C HIS A 59 -11.64 -2.21 -0.12
N ASN A 60 -11.15 -1.39 0.82
CA ASN A 60 -11.12 -1.75 2.23
C ASN A 60 -12.52 -2.04 2.78
N LYS A 61 -13.55 -1.32 2.29
CA LYS A 61 -14.93 -1.61 2.67
C LYS A 61 -15.43 -2.97 2.18
N SER A 62 -15.11 -3.35 0.94
CA SER A 62 -15.41 -4.69 0.43
C SER A 62 -14.75 -5.78 1.28
N ILE A 63 -13.50 -5.56 1.72
CA ILE A 63 -12.79 -6.49 2.60
C ILE A 63 -13.45 -6.59 3.99
N GLU A 64 -13.90 -5.47 4.55
CA GLU A 64 -14.68 -5.50 5.80
C GLU A 64 -15.97 -6.30 5.65
N GLN A 65 -16.68 -6.13 4.52
CA GLN A 65 -17.93 -6.82 4.26
C GLN A 65 -17.73 -8.33 4.13
N ILE A 66 -16.68 -8.78 3.41
CA ILE A 66 -16.38 -10.21 3.31
C ILE A 66 -15.99 -10.78 4.67
N SER A 67 -15.15 -10.08 5.44
CA SER A 67 -14.72 -10.54 6.76
C SER A 67 -15.91 -10.67 7.72
N LYS A 68 -16.84 -9.70 7.71
CA LYS A 68 -18.09 -9.77 8.49
C LYS A 68 -19.00 -10.91 8.05
N LYS A 69 -19.17 -11.11 6.73
CA LYS A 69 -20.01 -12.19 6.18
C LYS A 69 -19.58 -13.56 6.68
N TYR A 70 -18.29 -13.80 6.83
CA TYR A 70 -17.73 -15.07 7.27
C TYR A 70 -17.38 -15.10 8.77
N ASN A 71 -17.66 -14.02 9.52
CA ASN A 71 -17.29 -13.85 10.93
C ASN A 71 -15.78 -14.07 11.20
N ILE A 72 -14.95 -13.46 10.36
CA ILE A 72 -13.48 -13.59 10.39
C ILE A 72 -12.83 -12.30 10.86
N ILE A 73 -11.72 -12.44 11.58
CA ILE A 73 -10.87 -11.32 11.99
C ILE A 73 -10.17 -10.72 10.76
N LEU A 74 -10.33 -9.42 10.59
CA LEU A 74 -9.66 -8.61 9.58
C LEU A 74 -8.50 -7.82 10.21
N TYR A 75 -7.31 -7.98 9.67
CA TYR A 75 -6.14 -7.17 9.96
C TYR A 75 -5.86 -6.23 8.79
N LYS A 76 -5.84 -4.93 9.04
CA LYS A 76 -5.51 -3.91 8.04
C LYS A 76 -4.07 -3.49 8.17
N LEU A 77 -3.39 -3.29 7.04
CA LEU A 77 -2.03 -2.76 7.02
C LEU A 77 -1.97 -1.42 7.76
N PRO A 78 -1.15 -1.31 8.82
CA PRO A 78 -1.00 -0.06 9.54
C PRO A 78 -0.31 0.99 8.65
N ILE A 79 -0.92 2.17 8.57
CA ILE A 79 -0.42 3.27 7.74
C ILE A 79 0.96 3.75 8.21
N GLU A 80 1.27 3.56 9.48
CA GLU A 80 2.56 3.90 10.10
C GLU A 80 3.73 3.09 9.51
N LEU A 81 3.50 1.83 9.11
CA LEU A 81 4.52 1.00 8.47
C LEU A 81 4.92 1.54 7.09
N ILE A 82 3.92 2.05 6.36
CA ILE A 82 4.13 2.69 5.06
C ILE A 82 4.84 4.03 5.26
N LEU A 83 4.32 4.86 6.18
CA LEU A 83 4.84 6.17 6.49
C LEU A 83 6.33 6.13 6.88
N LYS A 84 6.73 5.16 7.71
CA LYS A 84 8.12 4.95 8.10
C LYS A 84 9.02 4.69 6.89
N GLY A 85 8.61 3.81 5.98
CA GLY A 85 9.34 3.52 4.74
C GLY A 85 9.48 4.75 3.85
N ILE A 86 8.39 5.52 3.70
CA ILE A 86 8.37 6.76 2.91
C ILE A 86 9.35 7.77 3.48
N ILE A 87 9.26 8.06 4.78
CA ILE A 87 10.12 9.05 5.45
C ILE A 87 11.60 8.67 5.31
N SER A 88 11.93 7.39 5.51
CA SER A 88 13.31 6.90 5.38
C SER A 88 13.89 7.13 3.99
N ASN A 89 13.12 6.82 2.94
CA ASN A 89 13.56 6.95 1.56
C ASN A 89 13.66 8.42 1.12
N LEU A 90 12.66 9.24 1.44
CA LEU A 90 12.69 10.66 1.11
C LEU A 90 13.83 11.41 1.82
N ARG A 91 14.11 11.08 3.09
CA ARG A 91 15.23 11.65 3.85
C ARG A 91 16.57 11.36 3.18
N SER A 92 16.78 10.11 2.78
CA SER A 92 18.02 9.66 2.13
C SER A 92 18.28 10.38 0.80
N ASN A 93 17.22 10.83 0.13
CA ASN A 93 17.28 11.53 -1.15
C ASN A 93 17.15 13.06 -1.03
N LYS A 94 17.21 13.61 0.19
CA LYS A 94 17.15 15.06 0.47
C LYS A 94 15.96 15.75 -0.21
N CYS A 95 14.78 15.12 -0.20
CA CYS A 95 13.57 15.68 -0.80
C CYS A 95 13.10 16.92 -0.02
N ASP A 96 12.89 18.03 -0.72
CA ASP A 96 12.35 19.31 -0.22
C ASP A 96 11.04 19.71 -0.94
N GLU A 97 10.79 19.13 -2.11
CA GLU A 97 9.52 19.16 -2.85
C GLU A 97 9.05 17.74 -3.17
N LEU A 98 7.77 17.49 -2.94
CA LEU A 98 7.17 16.17 -3.10
C LEU A 98 5.88 16.24 -3.90
N CYS A 99 5.72 15.34 -4.87
CA CYS A 99 4.42 15.02 -5.43
C CYS A 99 3.96 13.62 -5.02
N ILE A 100 2.66 13.48 -4.76
CA ILE A 100 2.03 12.23 -4.40
C ILE A 100 1.02 11.87 -5.51
N VAL A 101 1.32 10.81 -6.25
CA VAL A 101 0.44 10.24 -7.27
C VAL A 101 -0.44 9.18 -6.60
N TYR A 102 -1.75 9.36 -6.69
CA TYR A 102 -2.72 8.40 -6.13
C TYR A 102 -3.97 8.32 -7.02
N TRP A 103 -4.75 7.25 -6.82
CA TRP A 103 -6.09 7.18 -7.39
C TRP A 103 -7.13 7.57 -6.36
N LYS A 104 -7.91 8.59 -6.72
CA LYS A 104 -9.05 9.01 -5.92
C LYS A 104 -10.11 7.90 -5.89
N ALA A 105 -10.54 7.54 -4.69
CA ALA A 105 -11.59 6.57 -4.47
C ALA A 105 -12.91 7.08 -5.09
N LYS A 106 -13.74 6.17 -5.60
CA LYS A 106 -15.08 6.50 -6.11
C LYS A 106 -16.13 6.60 -5.00
N ARG A 107 -15.86 5.94 -3.87
CA ARG A 107 -16.73 5.83 -2.68
C ARG A 107 -15.86 5.91 -1.44
N LEU A 108 -16.40 6.44 -0.35
CA LEU A 108 -15.66 6.67 0.90
C LEU A 108 -14.44 7.59 0.68
N VAL A 109 -14.64 8.65 -0.10
CA VAL A 109 -13.60 9.63 -0.45
C VAL A 109 -13.03 10.30 0.79
N ASN A 110 -13.90 10.73 1.71
CA ASN A 110 -13.49 11.43 2.93
C ASN A 110 -12.52 10.59 3.78
N GLU A 111 -12.76 9.28 3.91
CA GLU A 111 -11.87 8.38 4.65
C GLU A 111 -10.49 8.26 3.98
N GLN A 112 -10.45 8.23 2.64
CA GLN A 112 -9.18 8.22 1.90
C GLN A 112 -8.44 9.56 2.07
N GLU A 113 -9.16 10.69 1.99
CA GLU A 113 -8.56 12.02 2.16
C GLU A 113 -8.04 12.24 3.59
N GLU A 114 -8.70 11.70 4.61
CA GLU A 114 -8.17 11.67 5.99
C GLU A 114 -6.83 10.94 6.07
N ASP A 115 -6.71 9.75 5.45
CA ASP A 115 -5.45 9.00 5.43
C ASP A 115 -4.35 9.74 4.65
N LEU A 116 -4.71 10.37 3.53
CA LEU A 116 -3.79 11.20 2.73
C LEU A 116 -3.30 12.41 3.53
N ASN A 117 -4.21 13.11 4.21
CA ASN A 117 -3.85 14.24 5.06
C ASN A 117 -2.92 13.79 6.20
N TYR A 118 -3.22 12.67 6.85
CA TYR A 118 -2.35 12.09 7.86
C TYR A 118 -0.93 11.81 7.31
N LEU A 119 -0.82 11.18 6.14
CA LEU A 119 0.48 10.93 5.49
C LEU A 119 1.21 12.24 5.18
N ILE A 120 0.53 13.20 4.56
CA ILE A 120 1.10 14.49 4.14
C ILE A 120 1.63 15.26 5.36
N GLU A 121 0.81 15.39 6.41
CA GLU A 121 1.20 16.11 7.62
C GLU A 121 2.43 15.47 8.27
N ASN A 122 2.43 14.14 8.41
CA ASN A 122 3.56 13.44 9.00
C ASN A 122 4.83 13.53 8.15
N ILE A 123 4.72 13.46 6.82
CA ILE A 123 5.85 13.66 5.91
C ILE A 123 6.42 15.08 6.06
N LYS A 124 5.55 16.10 6.03
CA LYS A 124 5.96 17.51 6.20
C LYS A 124 6.67 17.72 7.54
N ASN A 125 6.08 17.23 8.63
CA ASN A 125 6.61 17.41 9.98
C ASN A 125 7.96 16.70 10.17
N ASN A 126 8.11 15.49 9.63
CA ASN A 126 9.34 14.69 9.83
C ASN A 126 10.50 15.08 8.90
N LEU A 127 10.22 15.71 7.76
CA LEU A 127 11.21 16.02 6.73
C LEU A 127 11.39 17.51 6.47
N LYS A 128 10.58 18.38 7.09
CA LYS A 128 10.56 19.83 6.85
C LYS A 128 10.32 20.18 5.37
N ILE A 129 9.57 19.34 4.66
CA ILE A 129 9.16 19.57 3.28
C ILE A 129 8.08 20.66 3.29
N SER A 130 8.35 21.78 2.62
CA SER A 130 7.42 22.92 2.55
C SER A 130 6.33 22.73 1.49
N ASN A 131 6.63 21.97 0.43
CA ASN A 131 5.74 21.78 -0.70
C ASN A 131 5.45 20.29 -0.93
N VAL A 132 4.24 19.87 -0.56
CA VAL A 132 3.68 18.56 -0.92
C VAL A 132 2.46 18.80 -1.77
N SER A 133 2.48 18.29 -3.00
CA SER A 133 1.40 18.42 -3.97
C SER A 133 0.71 17.09 -4.24
N LEU A 134 -0.60 17.16 -4.44
CA LEU A 134 -1.42 16.10 -5.02
C LEU A 134 -1.63 16.29 -6.53
N ASP A 135 -1.27 17.46 -7.06
CA ASP A 135 -1.26 17.76 -8.49
C ASP A 135 0.17 17.61 -9.03
N CYS A 136 0.41 16.54 -9.79
CA CYS A 136 1.72 16.20 -10.37
C CYS A 136 1.91 16.70 -11.81
N ASN A 137 1.30 17.82 -12.18
CA ASN A 137 1.46 18.44 -13.50
C ASN A 137 2.78 19.23 -13.68
N LYS A 138 3.55 19.43 -12.60
CA LYS A 138 4.83 20.15 -12.59
C LYS A 138 5.99 19.22 -12.26
N CYS A 139 7.22 19.69 -12.43
CA CYS A 139 8.39 18.98 -11.95
C CYS A 139 8.51 19.13 -10.43
N TYR A 140 8.76 18.01 -9.76
CA TYR A 140 9.04 17.92 -8.33
C TYR A 140 10.33 17.15 -8.13
N LYS A 141 11.11 17.48 -7.11
CA LYS A 141 12.34 16.74 -6.79
C LYS A 141 12.07 15.27 -6.49
N CYS A 142 10.98 14.99 -5.78
CA CYS A 142 10.59 13.64 -5.42
C CYS A 142 9.13 13.36 -5.77
N VAL A 143 8.85 12.13 -6.17
CA VAL A 143 7.51 11.65 -6.51
C VAL A 143 7.27 10.31 -5.84
N ILE A 144 6.08 10.12 -5.28
CA ILE A 144 5.64 8.86 -4.68
C ILE A 144 4.39 8.39 -5.40
N ALA A 145 4.39 7.13 -5.82
CA ALA A 145 3.15 6.43 -6.18
C ALA A 145 2.56 5.75 -4.93
N LEU A 146 1.36 6.16 -4.50
CA LEU A 146 0.64 5.53 -3.39
C LEU A 146 -0.06 4.24 -3.84
N THR A 147 0.74 3.25 -4.20
CA THR A 147 0.30 1.89 -4.55
C THR A 147 1.15 0.87 -3.80
N MET A 148 0.54 -0.23 -3.36
CA MET A 148 1.30 -1.27 -2.64
C MET A 148 2.35 -1.92 -3.54
N LEU A 149 1.96 -2.26 -4.77
CA LEU A 149 2.80 -2.93 -5.76
C LEU A 149 2.88 -2.10 -7.04
N LYS A 150 3.87 -2.41 -7.89
CA LYS A 150 4.07 -1.72 -9.16
C LYS A 150 2.86 -1.86 -10.08
N GLY A 151 2.54 -0.77 -10.77
CA GLY A 151 1.48 -0.72 -11.78
C GLY A 151 1.34 0.67 -12.39
N LYS A 152 0.15 1.00 -12.88
CA LYS A 152 -0.08 2.26 -13.60
C LYS A 152 0.22 3.54 -12.82
N LEU A 153 0.05 3.57 -11.49
CA LEU A 153 0.49 4.71 -10.67
C LEU A 153 2.02 4.84 -10.65
N SER A 154 2.72 3.70 -10.58
CA SER A 154 4.18 3.64 -10.66
C SER A 154 4.70 4.13 -12.01
N GLU A 155 4.07 3.72 -13.11
CA GLU A 155 4.41 4.19 -14.46
C GLU A 155 4.21 5.70 -14.60
N ASN A 156 3.11 6.24 -14.05
CA ASN A 156 2.86 7.68 -14.05
C ASN A 156 3.92 8.44 -13.25
N ALA A 157 4.38 7.89 -12.13
CA ALA A 157 5.47 8.49 -11.36
C ALA A 157 6.82 8.40 -12.11
N LEU A 158 7.11 7.28 -12.79
CA LEU A 158 8.33 7.09 -13.57
C LEU A 158 8.44 8.05 -14.76
N LYS A 159 7.32 8.40 -15.41
CA LYS A 159 7.32 9.46 -16.45
C LYS A 159 7.83 10.80 -15.91
N MET A 160 7.64 11.09 -14.62
CA MET A 160 8.18 12.29 -13.99
C MET A 160 9.69 12.19 -13.76
N LYS A 161 10.23 11.00 -13.45
CA LYS A 161 11.68 10.77 -13.41
C LYS A 161 12.33 11.08 -14.75
N GLU A 162 11.76 10.56 -15.84
CA GLU A 162 12.28 10.78 -17.20
C GLU A 162 12.23 12.27 -17.60
N LYS A 163 11.14 12.96 -17.26
CA LYS A 163 10.92 14.36 -17.64
C LYS A 163 11.67 15.36 -16.76
N CYS A 164 11.77 15.10 -15.47
CA CYS A 164 12.17 16.07 -14.45
C CYS A 164 13.41 15.64 -13.64
N ASN A 165 14.00 14.48 -13.94
CA ASN A 165 15.07 13.87 -13.16
C ASN A 165 14.73 13.70 -11.66
N SER A 166 13.46 13.40 -11.39
CA SER A 166 12.94 13.21 -10.02
C SER A 166 13.42 11.89 -9.40
N PHE A 167 13.63 11.89 -8.08
CA PHE A 167 13.65 10.64 -7.33
C PHE A 167 12.23 10.07 -7.23
N VAL A 168 12.05 8.77 -7.47
CA VAL A 168 10.73 8.12 -7.51
C VAL A 168 10.70 6.94 -6.56
N ILE A 169 9.67 6.93 -5.70
CA ILE A 169 9.21 5.74 -4.99
C ILE A 169 8.09 5.14 -5.83
N GLU A 170 8.41 4.04 -6.52
CA GLU A 170 7.52 3.39 -7.49
C GLU A 170 6.36 2.64 -6.83
N ASP A 171 6.58 2.08 -5.64
CA ASP A 171 5.61 1.31 -4.88
C ASP A 171 5.97 1.33 -3.39
N LEU A 172 4.98 1.04 -2.55
CA LEU A 172 5.13 1.07 -1.09
C LEU A 172 5.72 -0.23 -0.53
N TYR A 173 5.59 -1.34 -1.24
CA TYR A 173 6.12 -2.62 -0.78
C TYR A 173 7.65 -2.61 -0.75
N SER A 174 8.31 -2.16 -1.81
CA SER A 174 9.76 -2.12 -1.93
C SER A 174 10.44 -1.32 -0.81
N ILE A 175 9.78 -0.24 -0.33
CA ILE A 175 10.31 0.62 0.72
C ILE A 175 9.96 0.18 2.15
N SER A 176 8.98 -0.73 2.30
CA SER A 176 8.47 -1.19 3.60
C SER A 176 8.46 -2.72 3.73
N LYS A 177 9.09 -3.46 2.81
CA LYS A 177 9.05 -4.92 2.68
C LYS A 177 9.31 -5.65 3.99
N SER A 178 10.45 -5.37 4.64
CA SER A 178 10.83 -6.05 5.88
C SER A 178 9.81 -5.80 7.00
N ASP A 179 9.32 -4.56 7.13
CA ASP A 179 8.37 -4.19 8.17
C ASP A 179 6.98 -4.82 7.90
N ILE A 180 6.53 -4.84 6.64
CA ILE A 180 5.29 -5.49 6.22
C ILE A 180 5.36 -6.99 6.48
N ILE A 181 6.39 -7.68 6.03
CA ILE A 181 6.54 -9.12 6.22
C ILE A 181 6.59 -9.48 7.71
N ASN A 182 7.33 -8.71 8.51
CA ASN A 182 7.37 -8.93 9.96
C ASN A 182 6.00 -8.72 10.62
N TRP A 183 5.26 -7.69 10.20
CA TRP A 183 3.90 -7.45 10.69
C TRP A 183 2.95 -8.61 10.34
N ILE A 184 2.96 -9.08 9.09
CA ILE A 184 2.13 -10.21 8.65
C ILE A 184 2.47 -11.47 9.47
N LYS A 185 3.75 -11.76 9.72
CA LYS A 185 4.19 -12.89 10.56
C LYS A 185 3.67 -12.78 11.99
N ASN A 186 3.69 -11.59 12.57
CA ASN A 186 3.21 -11.35 13.92
C ASN A 186 1.69 -11.57 14.02
N VAL A 187 0.92 -10.99 13.10
CA VAL A 187 -0.52 -11.19 13.00
C VAL A 187 -0.88 -12.68 12.82
N SER A 188 -0.11 -13.38 11.99
CA SER A 188 -0.34 -14.79 11.70
C SER A 188 -0.19 -15.68 12.94
N ARG A 189 0.64 -15.29 13.90
CA ARG A 189 0.92 -16.05 15.14
C ARG A 189 -0.06 -15.79 16.29
N GLN A 190 -0.83 -14.70 16.26
CA GLN A 190 -1.78 -14.37 17.33
C GLN A 190 -2.97 -15.33 17.29
N GLN A 191 -3.19 -16.13 18.34
CA GLN A 191 -4.36 -17.04 18.45
C GLN A 191 -5.57 -16.28 18.97
#